data_AF-A0AA40T4J5-F1
#
_entry.id   AF-A0AA40T4J5-F1
#
_cell.length_a   1.000
_cell.length_b   1.000
_cell.length_c   1.000
_cell.angle_alpha   90.00
_cell.angle_beta   90.00
_cell.angle_gamma   90.00
#
_symmetry.space_group_name_H-M   'P 1'
#
loop_
_entity.id
_entity.type
_entity.pdbx_description
1 polymer ?
#
loop_
_entity_poly.entity_id
_entity_poly.type
_entity_poly.pdbx_seq_one_letter_code
_entity_poly.pdbx_strand_id
1 'polypeptide(L)'
;MPCITRESETALPCNTWKDSELFPGITRQEKELDRLKAQVQNLQKENSTLKEHSAVTFVHDIVDFDAIHNRILFELKLGQQASGYKTAQKALNRMIAELKILVDSL
;
A
#
# COMPACT_ATOMS: atom_id res chain seq x y z
N MET A 1 -47.74 39.42 62.44
CA MET A 1 -48.39 40.29 61.44
C MET A 1 -47.61 41.58 61.41
N PRO A 2 -46.88 41.95 60.34
CA PRO A 2 -46.70 41.27 59.04
C PRO A 2 -45.88 39.96 59.15
N CYS A 3 -45.02 39.56 58.20
CA CYS A 3 -45.31 38.87 56.92
C CYS A 3 -44.00 38.21 56.39
N ILE A 4 -44.07 37.44 55.30
CA ILE A 4 -42.92 36.86 54.57
C ILE A 4 -43.15 37.02 53.06
N THR A 5 -42.17 37.60 52.35
CA THR A 5 -41.93 37.55 50.88
C THR A 5 -40.71 38.44 50.58
N ARG A 6 -39.85 38.25 49.57
CA ARG A 6 -39.43 37.07 48.78
C ARG A 6 -38.18 37.52 47.99
N GLU A 7 -37.26 36.60 47.69
CA GLU A 7 -36.24 36.71 46.60
C GLU A 7 -35.19 37.86 46.65
N SER A 8 -33.94 37.48 46.87
CA SER A 8 -32.81 37.82 45.97
C SER A 8 -31.63 36.93 46.35
N GLU A 9 -31.28 36.01 45.45
CA GLU A 9 -30.17 35.09 45.69
C GLU A 9 -28.85 35.87 45.77
N THR A 10 -27.97 35.40 46.66
CA THR A 10 -26.63 35.96 46.87
C THR A 10 -25.87 36.01 45.56
N ALA A 11 -25.58 37.22 45.08
CA ALA A 11 -24.67 37.46 43.97
C ALA A 11 -23.26 37.02 44.35
N LEU A 12 -22.96 35.73 44.13
CA LEU A 12 -21.59 35.25 44.11
C LEU A 12 -20.87 35.96 42.95
N PRO A 13 -19.67 36.52 43.16
CA PRO A 13 -18.91 37.08 42.07
C PRO A 13 -18.50 35.94 41.15
N CYS A 14 -19.14 35.83 39.98
CA CYS A 14 -18.62 35.01 38.89
C CYS A 14 -17.19 35.45 38.62
N ASN A 15 -16.24 34.61 39.05
CA ASN A 15 -14.84 34.79 38.70
C ASN A 15 -14.76 34.85 37.18
N THR A 16 -14.16 35.92 36.66
CA THR A 16 -14.03 36.13 35.23
C THR A 16 -13.17 35.01 34.67
N TRP A 17 -13.79 33.99 34.06
CA TRP A 17 -13.10 33.06 33.19
C TRP A 17 -12.70 33.84 31.94
N LYS A 18 -11.54 34.51 32.07
CA LYS A 18 -10.82 35.14 30.98
C LYS A 18 -10.78 34.19 29.81
N ASP A 19 -10.93 34.76 28.63
CA ASP A 19 -10.33 34.31 27.39
C ASP A 19 -10.14 32.79 27.31
N SER A 20 -11.18 32.11 26.84
CA SER A 20 -10.97 30.87 26.09
C SER A 20 -10.14 31.22 24.85
N GLU A 21 -8.83 31.40 25.04
CA GLU A 21 -7.85 31.47 23.99
C GLU A 21 -8.08 30.25 23.10
N LEU A 22 -8.54 30.50 21.87
CA LEU A 22 -8.67 29.48 20.85
C LEU A 22 -7.28 28.91 20.59
N PHE A 23 -6.99 27.76 21.23
CA PHE A 23 -5.68 27.12 21.27
C PHE A 23 -5.02 27.13 19.88
N PRO A 24 -3.90 27.87 19.67
CA PRO A 24 -3.22 27.94 18.37
C PRO A 24 -2.66 26.60 17.87
N GLY A 25 -2.68 25.56 18.72
CA GLY A 25 -2.21 24.22 18.41
C GLY A 25 -3.18 23.39 17.57
N ILE A 26 -4.49 23.41 17.89
CA ILE A 26 -5.43 22.37 17.42
C ILE A 26 -5.60 22.44 15.89
N THR A 27 -5.99 23.60 15.37
CA THR A 27 -6.17 23.83 13.92
C THR A 27 -4.87 23.73 13.13
N ARG A 28 -3.71 23.99 13.75
CA ARG A 28 -2.40 23.76 13.13
C ARG A 28 -2.07 22.27 13.05
N GLN A 29 -2.37 21.51 14.10
CA GLN A 29 -2.14 20.06 14.17
C GLN A 29 -3.08 19.30 13.23
N GLU A 30 -4.36 19.68 13.15
CA GLU A 30 -5.31 19.16 12.16
C GLU A 30 -4.81 19.36 10.73
N LYS A 31 -4.31 20.57 10.40
CA LYS A 31 -3.77 20.87 9.08
C LYS A 31 -2.53 20.04 8.71
N GLU A 32 -1.64 19.77 9.66
CA GLU A 32 -0.50 18.87 9.43
C GLU A 32 -0.94 17.40 9.34
N LEU A 33 -1.99 16.99 10.08
CA LEU A 33 -2.62 15.66 9.97
C LEU A 33 -3.24 15.43 8.59
N ASP A 34 -4.01 16.39 8.07
CA ASP A 34 -4.60 16.33 6.73
C ASP A 34 -3.53 16.29 5.64
N ARG A 35 -2.48 17.11 5.79
CA ARG A 35 -1.31 17.09 4.89
C ARG A 35 -0.60 15.74 4.91
N LEU A 36 -0.37 15.16 6.09
CA LEU A 36 0.26 13.85 6.24
C LEU A 36 -0.61 12.74 5.64
N LYS A 37 -1.93 12.81 5.86
CA LYS A 37 -2.92 11.89 5.26
C LYS A 37 -2.91 11.94 3.73
N ALA A 38 -2.85 13.13 3.15
CA ALA A 38 -2.70 13.31 1.70
C ALA A 38 -1.36 12.76 1.19
N GLN A 39 -0.25 12.95 1.92
CA GLN A 39 1.05 12.35 1.58
C GLN A 39 1.00 10.81 1.62
N VAL A 40 0.41 10.22 2.66
CA VAL A 40 0.26 8.76 2.76
C VAL A 40 -0.59 8.21 1.62
N GLN A 41 -1.70 8.87 1.26
CA GLN A 41 -2.53 8.47 0.12
C GLN A 41 -1.76 8.54 -1.22
N ASN A 42 -0.97 9.60 -1.43
CA ASN A 42 -0.12 9.71 -2.61
C ASN A 42 0.95 8.62 -2.66
N LEU A 43 1.66 8.36 -1.55
CA LEU A 43 2.68 7.31 -1.45
C LEU A 43 2.10 5.89 -1.58
N GLN A 44 0.86 5.66 -1.14
CA GLN A 44 0.14 4.40 -1.35
C GLN A 44 -0.21 4.22 -2.83
N LYS A 45 -0.68 5.28 -3.49
CA LYS A 45 -0.96 5.26 -4.94
C LYS A 45 0.32 5.02 -5.75
N GLU A 46 1.39 5.72 -5.43
CA GLU A 46 2.70 5.60 -6.09
C GLU A 46 3.31 4.19 -5.88
N ASN A 47 3.24 3.63 -4.67
CA ASN A 47 3.61 2.23 -4.42
C ASN A 47 2.77 1.24 -5.23
N SER A 48 1.45 1.48 -5.37
CA SER A 48 0.60 0.62 -6.18
C SER A 48 1.07 0.59 -7.64
N THR A 49 1.31 1.76 -8.23
CA THR A 49 1.81 1.86 -9.62
C THR A 49 3.22 1.32 -9.78
N LEU A 50 4.13 1.56 -8.82
CA LEU A 50 5.49 1.02 -8.87
C LEU A 50 5.51 -0.50 -8.71
N LYS A 51 4.62 -1.07 -7.90
CA LYS A 51 4.49 -2.52 -7.72
C LYS A 51 4.08 -3.21 -9.03
N GLU A 52 3.00 -2.71 -9.65
CA GLU A 52 2.50 -3.14 -10.97
C GLU A 52 3.61 -3.07 -12.02
N HIS A 53 4.23 -1.90 -12.20
CA HIS A 53 5.34 -1.74 -13.15
C HIS A 53 6.55 -2.64 -12.85
N SER A 54 6.94 -2.82 -11.58
CA SER A 54 8.13 -3.60 -11.22
C SER A 54 8.01 -5.09 -11.56
N ALA A 55 6.81 -5.67 -11.41
CA ALA A 55 6.58 -7.08 -11.69
C ALA A 55 6.61 -7.36 -13.20
N VAL A 56 5.96 -6.49 -13.97
CA VAL A 56 5.92 -6.56 -15.44
C VAL A 56 7.32 -6.37 -16.03
N THR A 57 8.04 -5.31 -15.64
CA THR A 57 9.40 -5.02 -16.11
C THR A 57 10.40 -6.12 -15.72
N PHE A 58 10.33 -6.68 -14.50
CA PHE A 58 11.26 -7.73 -14.09
C PHE A 58 11.18 -8.97 -14.98
N VAL A 59 9.97 -9.40 -15.37
CA VAL A 59 9.80 -10.66 -16.12
C VAL A 59 9.85 -10.48 -17.64
N HIS A 60 9.53 -9.30 -18.19
CA HIS A 60 9.73 -9.02 -19.61
C HIS A 60 11.16 -8.59 -19.96
N ASP A 61 11.81 -7.73 -19.17
CA ASP A 61 13.07 -7.09 -19.56
C ASP A 61 14.34 -7.72 -18.96
N ILE A 62 14.22 -8.54 -17.90
CA ILE A 62 15.38 -9.07 -17.15
C ILE A 62 15.50 -10.60 -17.24
N VAL A 63 14.39 -11.34 -17.38
CA VAL A 63 14.41 -12.81 -17.38
C VAL A 63 14.42 -13.38 -18.80
N ASP A 64 15.61 -13.78 -19.27
CA ASP A 64 15.75 -14.60 -20.48
C ASP A 64 15.30 -16.05 -20.22
N PHE A 65 14.02 -16.31 -20.45
CA PHE A 65 13.42 -17.64 -20.32
C PHE A 65 13.97 -18.67 -21.30
N ASP A 66 14.45 -18.26 -22.48
CA ASP A 66 14.97 -19.18 -23.49
C ASP A 66 16.38 -19.66 -23.09
N ALA A 67 17.21 -18.77 -22.52
CA ALA A 67 18.47 -19.14 -21.89
C ALA A 67 18.26 -20.10 -20.70
N ILE A 68 17.27 -19.84 -19.84
CA ILE A 68 16.92 -20.73 -18.71
C ILE A 68 16.42 -22.09 -19.22
N HIS A 69 15.52 -22.12 -20.21
CA HIS A 69 15.02 -23.34 -20.85
C HIS A 69 16.16 -24.20 -21.39
N ASN A 70 17.06 -23.60 -22.17
CA ASN A 70 18.19 -24.30 -22.79
C ASN A 70 19.20 -24.80 -21.75
N ARG A 71 19.45 -24.01 -20.69
CA ARG A 71 20.29 -24.41 -19.56
C ARG A 71 19.70 -25.62 -18.82
N ILE A 72 18.40 -25.63 -18.52
CA ILE A 72 17.77 -26.75 -17.80
C ILE A 72 17.81 -28.04 -18.64
N LEU A 73 17.54 -27.97 -19.95
CA LEU A 73 17.66 -29.15 -20.82
C LEU A 73 19.09 -29.70 -20.87
N PHE A 74 20.09 -28.80 -20.86
CA PHE A 74 21.50 -29.17 -20.78
C PHE A 74 21.87 -29.81 -19.42
N GLU A 75 21.45 -29.22 -18.29
CA GLU A 75 21.70 -29.75 -16.94
C GLU A 75 21.05 -31.12 -16.72
N LEU A 76 19.85 -31.33 -17.25
CA LEU A 76 19.16 -32.64 -17.26
C LEU A 76 19.83 -33.66 -18.21
N LYS A 77 20.88 -33.27 -18.96
CA LYS A 77 21.54 -34.05 -20.00
C LYS A 77 20.58 -34.57 -21.08
N LEU A 78 19.46 -33.88 -21.26
CA LEU A 78 18.48 -34.18 -22.28
C LEU A 78 18.95 -33.55 -23.59
N GLY A 79 19.82 -34.25 -24.31
CA GLY A 79 19.97 -34.01 -25.75
C GLY A 79 18.66 -34.34 -26.47
N GLN A 80 18.46 -33.80 -27.68
CA GLN A 80 17.20 -33.97 -28.45
C GLN A 80 16.75 -35.43 -28.65
N GLN A 81 17.69 -36.39 -28.56
CA GLN A 81 17.44 -37.84 -28.71
C GLN A 81 17.12 -38.56 -27.39
N ALA A 82 17.22 -37.89 -26.23
CA ALA A 82 16.90 -38.50 -24.94
C ALA A 82 15.38 -38.72 -24.81
N SER A 83 14.98 -39.88 -24.29
CA SER A 83 13.56 -40.27 -24.14
C SER A 83 12.73 -39.26 -23.33
N GLY A 84 13.34 -38.59 -22.35
CA GLY A 84 12.72 -37.53 -21.55
C GLY A 84 12.66 -36.14 -22.20
N TYR A 85 13.38 -35.90 -23.30
CA TYR A 85 13.59 -34.55 -23.87
C TYR A 85 12.26 -33.84 -24.18
N LYS A 86 11.39 -34.47 -24.98
CA LYS A 86 10.10 -33.87 -25.38
C LYS A 86 9.18 -33.61 -24.18
N THR A 87 9.25 -34.45 -23.16
CA THR A 87 8.44 -34.30 -21.93
C THR A 87 8.94 -33.11 -21.11
N ALA A 88 10.26 -32.99 -20.89
CA ALA A 88 10.86 -31.85 -20.20
C ALA A 88 10.63 -30.54 -20.97
N GLN A 89 10.87 -30.53 -22.28
CA GLN A 89 10.62 -29.37 -23.14
C GLN A 89 9.15 -28.91 -23.05
N LYS A 90 8.18 -29.85 -23.12
CA LYS A 90 6.76 -29.52 -22.98
C LYS A 90 6.41 -28.96 -21.60
N ALA A 91 7.01 -29.50 -20.53
CA ALA A 91 6.81 -29.01 -19.17
C ALA A 91 7.39 -27.60 -18.97
N LEU A 92 8.60 -27.34 -19.47
CA LEU A 92 9.26 -26.04 -19.40
C LEU A 92 8.49 -24.98 -20.21
N ASN A 93 8.09 -25.29 -21.44
CA ASN A 93 7.28 -24.38 -22.27
C ASN A 93 5.94 -24.03 -21.58
N ARG A 94 5.31 -25.00 -20.91
CA ARG A 94 4.10 -24.77 -20.13
C ARG A 94 4.37 -23.87 -18.93
N MET A 95 5.44 -24.11 -18.18
CA MET A 95 5.83 -23.27 -17.04
C MET A 95 6.11 -21.82 -17.46
N ILE A 96 6.82 -21.61 -18.59
CA ILE A 96 7.08 -20.27 -19.13
C ILE A 96 5.78 -19.57 -19.52
N ALA A 97 4.81 -20.28 -20.11
CA ALA A 97 3.50 -19.73 -20.43
C ALA A 97 2.70 -19.36 -19.16
N GLU A 98 2.69 -20.22 -18.14
CA GLU A 98 2.03 -19.95 -16.85
C GLU A 98 2.67 -18.77 -16.11
N LEU A 99 4.00 -18.63 -16.16
CA LEU A 99 4.73 -17.49 -15.58
C LEU A 99 4.46 -16.17 -16.32
N LYS A 100 4.32 -16.20 -17.66
CA LYS A 100 3.91 -15.02 -18.44
C LYS A 100 2.50 -14.58 -18.07
N ILE A 101 1.53 -15.50 -18.05
CA ILE A 101 0.14 -15.22 -17.66
C ILE A 101 0.06 -14.66 -16.23
N LEU A 102 0.86 -15.19 -15.29
CA LEU A 102 0.90 -14.68 -13.92
C LEU A 102 1.31 -13.20 -13.88
N VAL A 103 2.30 -12.82 -14.69
CA VAL A 103 2.81 -11.44 -14.78
C VAL A 103 1.84 -10.51 -15.49
N ASP A 104 1.22 -10.97 -16.58
CA ASP A 104 0.18 -10.24 -17.30
C ASP A 104 -1.09 -10.02 -16.44
N SER A 105 -1.19 -10.69 -15.29
CA SER A 105 -2.31 -10.62 -14.34
C SER A 105 -2.03 -9.86 -13.04
N LEU A 106 -0.82 -9.26 -12.89
CA LEU A 106 -0.32 -8.66 -11.64
C LEU A 106 -0.29 -7.11 -11.66
#